data_AF-A0A7H8KG59-F1
#
_entry.id   AF-A0A7H8KG59-F1
#
_cell.length_a   1.000
_cell.length_b   1.000
_cell.length_c   1.000
_cell.angle_alpha   90.00
_cell.angle_beta   90.00
_cell.angle_gamma   90.00
#
_symmetry.space_group_name_H-M   'P 1'
#
loop_
_entity.id
_entity.type
_entity.pdbx_description
1 polymer ?
#
loop_
_entity_poly.entity_id
_entity_poly.type
_entity_poly.pdbx_seq_one_letter_code
_entity_poly.pdbx_strand_id
1 'polypeptide(L)'
;MILAVPAPLPPVTFDVAAAYPQVATGRDALAAGDWPTLRALVDAQDAHGRTVLVGEIGDVPDAERFLHEVFAEHPEDPVAGAMLGAHLIRAGWRIRTARRAQHVSRKQFADFFDHLRRAEQILIEVTARHPQDAAAWTQRITSGRGLQVGQAEARRRYDRLAAHHPHHLPAQASLLQQLCPKWSGTWEKAHAFAHECAEAAPPGAANAVLVVEAYLEQALDHDRVSAASEFLRDPAVAARIRAAAERSVWHPDYRDGWGGVWVRSTFALAFCLMQEWHPAAREFAALGGVGDESMFGYLGDGATEFLRLRAKAYAKAGQS
;
A
#
# COMPACT_ATOMS: atom_id res chain seq x y z
N MET A 1 29.22 -20.81 -15.71
CA MET A 1 28.01 -21.66 -15.80
C MET A 1 27.01 -20.91 -16.66
N ILE A 2 26.59 -21.51 -17.77
CA ILE A 2 25.58 -20.94 -18.67
C ILE A 2 24.24 -21.02 -17.91
N LEU A 3 23.64 -19.87 -17.60
CA LEU A 3 22.27 -19.85 -17.08
C LEU A 3 21.36 -20.40 -18.17
N ALA A 4 20.80 -21.59 -17.92
CA ALA A 4 19.84 -22.24 -18.79
C ALA A 4 18.68 -21.28 -19.08
N VAL A 5 18.16 -21.34 -20.32
CA VAL A 5 16.94 -20.65 -20.73
C VAL A 5 15.86 -20.94 -19.67
N PRO A 6 15.26 -19.93 -19.02
CA PRO A 6 14.31 -20.21 -17.95
C PRO A 6 13.13 -20.96 -18.56
N ALA A 7 12.66 -21.99 -17.86
CA ALA A 7 11.31 -22.53 -18.06
C ALA A 7 10.32 -21.34 -18.18
N PRO A 8 9.21 -21.47 -18.94
CA PRO A 8 8.24 -20.39 -19.06
C PRO A 8 7.91 -19.89 -17.65
N LEU A 9 8.10 -18.58 -17.44
CA LEU A 9 7.91 -17.97 -16.13
C LEU A 9 6.49 -18.31 -15.66
N PRO A 10 6.31 -18.72 -14.40
CA PRO A 10 4.99 -19.04 -13.89
C PRO A 10 4.06 -17.84 -14.11
N PRO A 11 2.78 -18.07 -14.46
CA PRO A 11 1.82 -17.00 -14.61
C PRO A 11 1.78 -16.16 -13.33
N VAL A 12 1.69 -14.84 -13.50
CA VAL A 12 1.60 -13.91 -12.38
C VAL A 12 0.15 -13.72 -12.00
N THR A 13 -0.15 -13.86 -10.72
CA THR A 13 -1.40 -13.41 -10.14
C THR A 13 -1.18 -12.13 -9.34
N PHE A 14 -2.08 -11.17 -9.53
CA PHE A 14 -2.12 -9.92 -8.79
C PHE A 14 -3.17 -9.95 -7.67
N ASP A 15 -3.89 -11.07 -7.51
CA ASP A 15 -4.80 -11.24 -6.38
C ASP A 15 -3.99 -11.43 -5.09
N VAL A 16 -4.19 -10.52 -4.15
CA VAL A 16 -3.63 -10.53 -2.80
C VAL A 16 -3.83 -11.88 -2.10
N ALA A 17 -4.96 -12.55 -2.35
CA ALA A 17 -5.28 -13.87 -1.78
C ALA A 17 -4.29 -14.98 -2.18
N ALA A 18 -3.58 -14.84 -3.31
CA ALA A 18 -2.56 -15.79 -3.72
C ALA A 18 -1.28 -15.72 -2.87
N ALA A 19 -0.98 -14.54 -2.33
CA ALA A 19 0.15 -14.34 -1.42
C ALA A 19 -0.24 -14.53 0.04
N TYR A 20 -1.50 -14.22 0.38
CA TYR A 20 -2.01 -14.26 1.76
C TYR A 20 -3.34 -15.02 1.80
N PRO A 21 -3.32 -16.36 2.02
CA PRO A 21 -4.51 -17.21 2.02
C PRO A 21 -5.61 -16.76 3.00
N GLN A 22 -5.23 -16.06 4.08
CA GLN A 22 -6.15 -15.44 5.02
C GLN A 22 -7.14 -14.50 4.33
N VAL A 23 -6.73 -13.81 3.26
CA VAL A 23 -7.63 -12.95 2.49
C VAL A 23 -8.70 -13.77 1.77
N ALA A 24 -8.35 -14.93 1.21
CA ALA A 24 -9.34 -15.85 0.63
C ALA A 24 -10.35 -16.32 1.69
N THR A 25 -9.85 -16.78 2.84
CA THR A 25 -10.70 -17.21 3.96
C THR A 25 -11.63 -16.09 4.44
N GLY A 26 -11.14 -14.85 4.52
CA GLY A 26 -11.97 -13.71 4.90
C GLY A 26 -13.06 -13.39 3.87
N ARG A 27 -12.74 -13.48 2.57
CA ARG A 27 -13.71 -13.29 1.49
C ARG A 27 -14.78 -14.38 1.49
N ASP A 28 -14.40 -15.64 1.75
CA ASP A 28 -15.33 -16.77 1.86
C ASP A 28 -16.27 -16.59 3.07
N ALA A 29 -15.73 -16.18 4.23
CA ALA A 29 -16.54 -15.90 5.42
C ALA A 29 -17.52 -14.73 5.19
N LEU A 30 -17.06 -13.67 4.53
CA LEU A 30 -17.91 -12.55 4.13
C LEU A 30 -19.06 -13.01 3.20
N ALA A 31 -18.74 -13.82 2.19
CA ALA A 31 -19.75 -14.35 1.26
C ALA A 31 -20.77 -15.27 1.94
N ALA A 32 -20.36 -15.99 2.98
CA ALA A 32 -21.22 -16.84 3.81
C ALA A 32 -22.01 -16.07 4.88
N GLY A 33 -21.73 -14.77 5.09
CA GLY A 33 -22.30 -14.01 6.20
C GLY A 33 -21.80 -14.46 7.59
N ASP A 34 -20.61 -15.06 7.66
CA ASP A 34 -20.04 -15.64 8.87
C ASP A 34 -19.15 -14.64 9.61
N TRP A 35 -19.78 -13.76 10.38
CA TRP A 35 -19.07 -12.78 11.21
C TRP A 35 -18.12 -13.44 12.24
N PRO A 36 -18.52 -14.48 13.01
CA PRO A 36 -17.62 -15.12 13.96
C PRO A 36 -16.31 -15.61 13.33
N THR A 37 -16.36 -16.25 12.15
CA THR A 37 -15.14 -16.70 11.45
C THR A 37 -14.30 -15.52 10.99
N LEU A 38 -14.91 -14.50 10.38
CA LEU A 38 -14.20 -13.32 9.92
C LEU A 38 -13.53 -12.56 11.10
N ARG A 39 -14.24 -12.43 12.21
CA ARG A 39 -13.76 -11.79 13.44
C ARG A 39 -12.58 -12.55 14.04
N ALA A 40 -12.68 -13.88 14.16
CA ALA A 40 -11.61 -14.73 14.68
C ALA A 40 -10.35 -14.70 13.79
N LEU A 41 -10.53 -14.67 12.47
CA LEU A 41 -9.44 -14.56 11.50
C LEU A 41 -8.62 -13.28 11.72
N VAL A 42 -9.29 -12.14 11.94
CA VAL A 42 -8.65 -10.84 12.22
C VAL A 42 -7.94 -10.85 13.58
N ASP A 43 -8.51 -11.49 14.61
CA ASP A 43 -7.85 -11.61 15.92
C ASP A 43 -6.58 -12.46 15.91
N ALA A 44 -6.50 -13.43 15.02
CA ALA A 44 -5.31 -14.25 14.86
C ALA A 44 -4.12 -13.50 14.21
N GLN A 45 -4.31 -12.27 13.73
CA GLN A 45 -3.27 -11.49 13.04
C GLN A 45 -2.57 -10.48 13.96
N ASP A 46 -1.32 -10.17 13.62
CA ASP A 46 -0.63 -9.00 14.14
C ASP A 46 -1.27 -7.68 13.62
N ALA A 47 -0.78 -6.53 14.12
CA ALA A 47 -1.33 -5.24 13.73
C ALA A 47 -1.30 -5.00 12.21
N HIS A 48 -0.26 -5.48 11.51
CA HIS A 48 -0.15 -5.32 10.06
C HIS A 48 -1.21 -6.16 9.34
N GLY A 49 -1.28 -7.45 9.64
CA GLY A 49 -2.26 -8.37 9.06
C GLY A 49 -3.70 -7.96 9.33
N ARG A 50 -3.98 -7.43 10.53
CA ARG A 50 -5.28 -6.82 10.85
C ARG A 50 -5.63 -5.69 9.88
N THR A 51 -4.71 -4.74 9.68
CA THR A 51 -4.92 -3.61 8.76
C THR A 51 -5.12 -4.08 7.32
N VAL A 52 -4.36 -5.08 6.86
CA VAL A 52 -4.53 -5.64 5.52
C VAL A 52 -5.89 -6.31 5.36
N LEU A 53 -6.27 -7.21 6.27
CA LEU A 53 -7.58 -7.88 6.22
C LEU A 53 -8.74 -6.89 6.28
N VAL A 54 -8.68 -5.89 7.17
CA VAL A 54 -9.70 -4.83 7.23
C VAL A 54 -9.79 -4.08 5.89
N GLY A 55 -8.66 -3.78 5.26
CA GLY A 55 -8.61 -3.12 3.97
C GLY A 55 -9.17 -3.97 2.83
N GLU A 56 -8.75 -5.22 2.72
CA GLU A 56 -9.13 -6.17 1.67
C GLU A 56 -10.62 -6.53 1.74
N ILE A 57 -11.13 -6.80 2.94
CA ILE A 57 -12.54 -7.11 3.15
C ILE A 57 -13.41 -5.88 2.96
N GLY A 58 -12.94 -4.70 3.41
CA GLY A 58 -13.61 -3.44 3.14
C GLY A 58 -13.70 -3.13 1.64
N ASP A 59 -12.74 -3.56 0.82
CA ASP A 59 -12.77 -3.27 -0.61
C ASP A 59 -13.78 -4.12 -1.39
N VAL A 60 -14.29 -5.23 -0.82
CA VAL A 60 -15.30 -6.07 -1.46
C VAL A 60 -16.57 -5.27 -1.75
N PRO A 61 -17.00 -5.10 -3.02
CA PRO A 61 -18.11 -4.23 -3.38
C PRO A 61 -19.44 -4.56 -2.70
N ASP A 62 -19.77 -5.84 -2.58
CA ASP A 62 -21.07 -6.30 -2.07
C ASP A 62 -21.10 -6.49 -0.54
N ALA A 63 -20.05 -6.06 0.16
CA ALA A 63 -19.93 -6.21 1.62
C ALA A 63 -20.84 -5.25 2.42
N GLU A 64 -21.34 -4.18 1.80
CA GLU A 64 -21.96 -3.03 2.49
C GLU A 64 -23.06 -3.46 3.46
N ARG A 65 -24.05 -4.22 2.97
CA ARG A 65 -25.21 -4.64 3.77
C ARG A 65 -24.77 -5.46 4.99
N PHE A 66 -23.92 -6.46 4.77
CA PHE A 66 -23.45 -7.34 5.83
C PHE A 66 -22.65 -6.57 6.89
N LEU A 67 -21.73 -5.69 6.47
CA LEU A 67 -20.93 -4.90 7.41
C LEU A 67 -21.79 -3.89 8.21
N HIS A 68 -22.87 -3.37 7.62
CA HIS A 68 -23.84 -2.56 8.33
C HIS A 68 -24.62 -3.37 9.38
N GLU A 69 -25.09 -4.57 9.03
CA GLU A 69 -25.79 -5.48 9.94
C GLU A 69 -24.89 -5.86 11.13
N VAL A 70 -23.66 -6.31 10.86
CA VAL A 70 -22.66 -6.65 11.88
C VAL A 70 -22.38 -5.46 12.80
N PHE A 71 -22.18 -4.26 12.26
CA PHE A 71 -21.91 -3.09 13.09
C PHE A 71 -23.13 -2.67 13.92
N ALA A 72 -24.35 -2.87 13.43
CA ALA A 72 -25.57 -2.60 14.18
C ALA A 72 -25.74 -3.58 15.36
N GLU A 73 -25.36 -4.85 15.18
CA GLU A 73 -25.39 -5.88 16.23
C GLU A 73 -24.22 -5.73 17.22
N HIS A 74 -23.07 -5.23 16.76
CA HIS A 74 -21.84 -5.08 17.53
C HIS A 74 -21.23 -3.66 17.44
N PRO A 75 -21.94 -2.61 17.91
CA PRO A 75 -21.52 -1.21 17.71
C PRO A 75 -20.25 -0.80 18.49
N GLU A 76 -19.82 -1.65 19.42
CA GLU A 76 -18.60 -1.46 20.20
C GLU A 76 -17.43 -2.33 19.73
N ASP A 77 -17.63 -3.21 18.75
CA ASP A 77 -16.53 -4.03 18.22
C ASP A 77 -15.62 -3.18 17.32
N PRO A 78 -14.32 -3.00 17.65
CA PRO A 78 -13.41 -2.21 16.85
C PRO A 78 -13.19 -2.78 15.44
N VAL A 79 -13.26 -4.10 15.26
CA VAL A 79 -13.10 -4.73 13.94
C VAL A 79 -14.30 -4.44 13.05
N ALA A 80 -15.52 -4.54 13.60
CA ALA A 80 -16.74 -4.22 12.86
C ALA A 80 -16.71 -2.76 12.38
N GLY A 81 -16.39 -1.83 13.29
CA GLY A 81 -16.28 -0.41 12.96
C GLY A 81 -15.15 -0.10 11.98
N ALA A 82 -13.98 -0.74 12.13
CA ALA A 82 -12.85 -0.55 11.22
C ALA A 82 -13.15 -1.08 9.81
N MET A 83 -13.78 -2.25 9.68
CA MET A 83 -14.18 -2.83 8.39
C MET A 83 -15.26 -2.03 7.68
N LEU A 84 -16.31 -1.60 8.39
CA LEU A 84 -17.34 -0.75 7.81
C LEU A 84 -16.76 0.61 7.40
N GLY A 85 -15.91 1.20 8.24
CA GLY A 85 -15.18 2.43 7.91
C GLY A 85 -14.31 2.27 6.66
N ALA A 86 -13.54 1.18 6.56
CA ALA A 86 -12.74 0.87 5.37
C ALA A 86 -13.63 0.72 4.13
N HIS A 87 -14.76 0.02 4.24
CA HIS A 87 -15.69 -0.17 3.13
C HIS A 87 -16.26 1.14 2.60
N LEU A 88 -16.76 2.00 3.49
CA LEU A 88 -17.27 3.32 3.12
C LEU A 88 -16.20 4.18 2.45
N ILE A 89 -14.95 4.14 2.96
CA ILE A 89 -13.82 4.84 2.33
C ILE A 89 -13.59 4.33 0.90
N ARG A 90 -13.49 3.02 0.71
CA ARG A 90 -13.26 2.38 -0.60
C ARG A 90 -14.39 2.66 -1.58
N ALA A 91 -15.64 2.55 -1.13
CA ALA A 91 -16.82 2.92 -1.91
C ALA A 91 -16.76 4.39 -2.37
N GLY A 92 -16.40 5.30 -1.47
CA GLY A 92 -16.16 6.71 -1.81
C GLY A 92 -15.10 6.88 -2.90
N TRP A 93 -13.93 6.24 -2.77
CA TRP A 93 -12.87 6.33 -3.78
C TRP A 93 -13.30 5.78 -5.15
N ARG A 94 -14.09 4.71 -5.19
CA ARG A 94 -14.68 4.18 -6.43
C ARG A 94 -15.59 5.20 -7.11
N ILE A 95 -16.46 5.89 -6.34
CA ILE A 95 -17.35 6.94 -6.86
C ILE A 95 -16.56 8.13 -7.44
N ARG A 96 -15.52 8.57 -6.73
CA ARG A 96 -14.64 9.67 -7.18
C ARG A 96 -13.84 9.29 -8.42
N THR A 97 -13.57 7.99 -8.60
CA THR A 97 -12.63 7.41 -9.58
C THR A 97 -11.16 7.79 -9.32
N ALA A 98 -10.25 7.13 -10.03
CA ALA A 98 -8.82 7.46 -10.03
C ALA A 98 -8.48 8.69 -10.90
N ARG A 99 -9.45 9.30 -11.60
CA ARG A 99 -9.20 10.44 -12.49
C ARG A 99 -8.78 11.68 -11.71
N ARG A 100 -7.98 12.55 -12.35
CA ARG A 100 -7.61 13.86 -11.79
C ARG A 100 -8.86 14.69 -11.47
N ALA A 101 -8.79 15.53 -10.44
CA ALA A 101 -9.93 16.28 -9.89
C ALA A 101 -10.76 17.06 -10.93
N GLN A 102 -10.10 17.63 -11.95
CA GLN A 102 -10.76 18.36 -13.04
C GLN A 102 -11.70 17.49 -13.91
N HIS A 103 -11.61 16.16 -13.81
CA HIS A 103 -12.43 15.20 -14.55
C HIS A 103 -13.48 14.50 -13.68
N VAL A 104 -13.68 14.98 -12.44
CA VAL A 104 -14.65 14.44 -11.48
C VAL A 104 -15.79 15.45 -11.31
N SER A 105 -17.03 14.98 -11.50
CA SER A 105 -18.20 15.87 -11.41
C SER A 105 -18.43 16.36 -9.97
N ARG A 106 -19.13 17.49 -9.82
CA ARG A 106 -19.54 18.02 -8.49
C ARG A 106 -20.36 17.00 -7.70
N LYS A 107 -21.24 16.23 -8.36
CA LYS A 107 -22.02 15.17 -7.72
C LYS A 107 -21.13 14.05 -7.20
N GLN A 108 -20.19 13.55 -8.01
CA GLN A 108 -19.24 12.53 -7.55
C GLN A 108 -18.40 13.01 -6.36
N PHE A 109 -17.99 14.28 -6.34
CA PHE A 109 -17.33 14.84 -5.17
C PHE A 109 -18.24 14.88 -3.94
N ALA A 110 -19.49 15.32 -4.07
CA ALA A 110 -20.44 15.35 -2.97
C ALA A 110 -20.67 13.95 -2.38
N ASP A 111 -20.92 12.96 -3.24
CA ASP A 111 -21.13 11.57 -2.86
C ASP A 111 -19.86 10.97 -2.22
N PHE A 112 -18.68 11.26 -2.77
CA PHE A 112 -17.38 10.88 -2.18
C PHE A 112 -17.20 11.43 -0.76
N PHE A 113 -17.40 12.74 -0.57
CA PHE A 113 -17.25 13.37 0.73
C PHE A 113 -18.26 12.84 1.75
N ASP A 114 -19.48 12.55 1.32
CA ASP A 114 -20.51 11.98 2.19
C ASP A 114 -20.10 10.59 2.72
N HIS A 115 -19.60 9.70 1.85
CA HIS A 115 -19.07 8.40 2.28
C HIS A 115 -17.91 8.53 3.27
N LEU A 116 -16.96 9.44 3.01
CA LEU A 116 -15.83 9.65 3.92
C LEU A 116 -16.25 10.22 5.27
N ARG A 117 -17.27 11.09 5.32
CA ARG A 117 -17.79 11.62 6.59
C ARG A 117 -18.50 10.55 7.40
N ARG A 118 -19.29 9.68 6.77
CA ARG A 118 -19.92 8.53 7.45
C ARG A 118 -18.86 7.58 8.01
N ALA A 119 -17.80 7.30 7.24
CA ALA A 119 -16.67 6.52 7.72
C ALA A 119 -16.00 7.17 8.94
N GLU A 120 -15.76 8.50 8.91
CA GLU A 120 -15.17 9.20 10.06
C GLU A 120 -16.04 9.17 11.31
N GLN A 121 -17.37 9.25 11.19
CA GLN A 121 -18.27 9.16 12.35
C GLN A 121 -18.08 7.84 13.11
N ILE A 122 -17.91 6.74 12.37
CA ILE A 122 -17.64 5.41 12.95
C ILE A 122 -16.21 5.35 13.51
N LEU A 123 -15.22 5.73 12.70
CA LEU A 123 -13.81 5.55 13.04
C LEU A 123 -13.35 6.47 14.19
N ILE A 124 -13.95 7.65 14.37
CA ILE A 124 -13.69 8.52 15.53
C ILE A 124 -14.01 7.78 16.82
N GLU A 125 -15.17 7.13 16.89
CA GLU A 125 -15.60 6.37 18.05
C GLU A 125 -14.69 5.17 18.31
N VAL A 126 -14.37 4.39 17.26
CA VAL A 126 -13.45 3.24 17.36
C VAL A 126 -12.10 3.68 17.93
N THR A 127 -11.49 4.72 17.36
CA THR A 127 -10.16 5.18 17.78
C THR A 127 -10.15 5.92 19.12
N ALA A 128 -11.31 6.43 19.57
CA ALA A 128 -11.46 6.98 20.92
C ALA A 128 -11.48 5.88 22.00
N ARG A 129 -12.19 4.78 21.73
CA ARG A 129 -12.30 3.63 22.67
C ARG A 129 -11.11 2.69 22.61
N HIS A 130 -10.55 2.50 21.42
CA HIS A 130 -9.43 1.60 21.13
C HIS A 130 -8.28 2.38 20.51
N PRO A 131 -7.56 3.21 21.30
CA PRO A 131 -6.49 4.07 20.78
C PRO A 131 -5.33 3.28 20.15
N GLN A 132 -5.18 2.00 20.48
CA GLN A 132 -4.19 1.08 19.92
C GLN A 132 -4.60 0.42 18.59
N ASP A 133 -5.82 0.64 18.08
CA ASP A 133 -6.28 -0.01 16.86
C ASP A 133 -5.63 0.59 15.61
N ALA A 134 -4.58 -0.07 15.12
CA ALA A 134 -3.82 0.38 13.96
C ALA A 134 -4.64 0.40 12.67
N ALA A 135 -5.60 -0.52 12.51
CA ALA A 135 -6.42 -0.60 11.30
C ALA A 135 -7.35 0.61 11.20
N ALA A 136 -8.07 0.91 12.28
CA ALA A 136 -8.97 2.06 12.35
C ALA A 136 -8.21 3.38 12.16
N TRP A 137 -7.07 3.57 12.83
CA TRP A 137 -6.23 4.75 12.62
C TRP A 137 -5.69 4.86 11.19
N THR A 138 -5.27 3.75 10.56
CA THR A 138 -4.83 3.73 9.15
C THR A 138 -5.97 4.16 8.21
N GLN A 139 -7.19 3.71 8.47
CA GLN A 139 -8.37 4.18 7.74
C GLN A 139 -8.61 5.68 7.94
N ARG A 140 -8.44 6.20 9.16
CA ARG A 140 -8.55 7.65 9.44
C ARG A 140 -7.49 8.50 8.76
N ILE A 141 -6.26 8.01 8.62
CA ILE A 141 -5.23 8.72 7.85
C ILE A 141 -5.65 8.78 6.37
N THR A 142 -6.19 7.67 5.85
CA THR A 142 -6.66 7.55 4.46
C THR A 142 -7.88 8.42 4.16
N SER A 143 -8.90 8.42 5.03
CA SER A 143 -10.08 9.29 4.92
C SER A 143 -9.68 10.75 5.06
N GLY A 144 -8.75 11.07 5.96
CA GLY A 144 -8.23 12.42 6.18
C GLY A 144 -7.65 13.04 4.92
N ARG A 145 -6.92 12.24 4.13
CA ARG A 145 -6.41 12.65 2.81
C ARG A 145 -7.52 13.02 1.83
N GLY A 146 -8.55 12.17 1.74
CA GLY A 146 -9.71 12.43 0.88
C GLY A 146 -10.56 13.64 1.34
N LEU A 147 -10.72 13.81 2.65
CA LEU A 147 -11.43 14.92 3.30
C LEU A 147 -10.63 16.22 3.33
N GLN A 148 -9.35 16.18 2.95
CA GLN A 148 -8.46 17.34 2.92
C GLN A 148 -8.31 18.01 4.30
N VAL A 149 -8.16 17.22 5.36
CA VAL A 149 -8.02 17.73 6.75
C VAL A 149 -6.72 18.54 7.00
N GLY A 150 -5.82 18.56 6.02
CA GLY A 150 -4.55 19.27 6.08
C GLY A 150 -3.41 18.45 6.69
N GLN A 151 -2.18 18.93 6.47
CA GLN A 151 -0.95 18.22 6.83
C GLN A 151 -0.80 17.98 8.34
N ALA A 152 -1.18 18.97 9.16
CA ALA A 152 -1.04 18.90 10.61
C ALA A 152 -1.96 17.84 11.24
N GLU A 153 -3.22 17.77 10.80
CA GLU A 153 -4.17 16.78 11.31
C GLU A 153 -3.81 15.36 10.81
N ALA A 154 -3.36 15.21 9.56
CA ALA A 154 -2.88 13.93 9.07
C ALA A 154 -1.67 13.41 9.88
N ARG A 155 -0.69 14.29 10.17
CA ARG A 155 0.44 13.97 11.04
C ARG A 155 -0.01 13.60 12.45
N ARG A 156 -0.92 14.38 13.06
CA ARG A 156 -1.47 14.08 14.39
C ARG A 156 -2.12 12.69 14.44
N ARG A 157 -2.88 12.29 13.42
CA ARG A 157 -3.52 10.97 13.34
C ARG A 157 -2.47 9.85 13.27
N TYR A 158 -1.43 10.03 12.45
CA TYR A 158 -0.31 9.09 12.40
C TYR A 158 0.43 9.00 13.73
N ASP A 159 0.73 10.12 14.38
CA ASP A 159 1.46 10.12 15.66
C ASP A 159 0.69 9.36 16.75
N ARG A 160 -0.66 9.43 16.75
CA ARG A 160 -1.51 8.62 17.64
C ARG A 160 -1.38 7.13 17.38
N LEU A 161 -1.33 6.72 16.12
CA LEU A 161 -1.06 5.32 15.75
C LEU A 161 0.36 4.91 16.15
N ALA A 162 1.35 5.72 15.80
CA ALA A 162 2.77 5.43 15.99
C ALA A 162 3.16 5.33 17.48
N ALA A 163 2.42 6.00 18.37
CA ALA A 163 2.58 5.83 19.82
C ALA A 163 2.34 4.38 20.29
N HIS A 164 1.57 3.58 19.53
CA HIS A 164 1.32 2.17 19.81
C HIS A 164 2.07 1.25 18.84
N HIS A 165 2.20 1.66 17.57
CA HIS A 165 2.78 0.85 16.49
C HIS A 165 3.76 1.69 15.64
N PRO A 166 4.97 2.00 16.16
CA PRO A 166 5.87 3.01 15.58
C PRO A 166 6.39 2.69 14.16
N HIS A 167 6.34 1.43 13.74
CA HIS A 167 6.81 0.97 12.43
C HIS A 167 5.68 0.39 11.56
N HIS A 168 4.43 0.80 11.81
CA HIS A 168 3.28 0.29 11.06
C HIS A 168 3.28 0.79 9.62
N LEU A 169 3.86 -0.03 8.74
CA LEU A 169 4.15 0.34 7.36
C LEU A 169 2.92 0.81 6.55
N PRO A 170 1.72 0.20 6.64
CA PRO A 170 0.55 0.69 5.91
C PRO A 170 0.15 2.14 6.29
N ALA A 171 0.26 2.51 7.57
CA ALA A 171 -0.02 3.88 8.00
C ALA A 171 1.06 4.85 7.56
N GLN A 172 2.32 4.43 7.61
CA GLN A 172 3.43 5.24 7.11
C GLN A 172 3.28 5.51 5.60
N ALA A 173 2.96 4.49 4.80
CA ALA A 173 2.69 4.66 3.38
C ALA A 173 1.49 5.61 3.13
N SER A 174 0.43 5.49 3.93
CA SER A 174 -0.73 6.40 3.82
C SER A 174 -0.38 7.86 4.18
N LEU A 175 0.46 8.09 5.21
CA LEU A 175 0.96 9.43 5.52
C LEU A 175 1.95 9.95 4.46
N LEU A 176 2.82 9.09 3.92
CA LEU A 176 3.74 9.46 2.84
C LEU A 176 2.98 10.05 1.65
N GLN A 177 1.89 9.40 1.23
CA GLN A 177 1.01 9.92 0.17
C GLN A 177 0.47 11.32 0.51
N GLN A 178 0.04 11.57 1.75
CA GLN A 178 -0.42 12.89 2.17
C GLN A 178 0.66 13.97 2.05
N LEU A 179 1.93 13.60 2.26
CA LEU A 179 3.07 14.52 2.18
C LEU A 179 3.52 14.81 0.75
N CYS A 180 3.02 14.08 -0.26
CA CYS A 180 3.29 14.38 -1.66
C CYS A 180 2.63 15.70 -2.11
N PRO A 181 3.22 16.46 -3.06
CA PRO A 181 2.65 17.72 -3.56
C PRO A 181 1.22 17.64 -4.10
N LYS A 182 0.85 16.50 -4.72
CA LYS A 182 -0.52 16.24 -5.20
C LYS A 182 -1.59 16.26 -4.10
N TRP A 183 -1.18 16.23 -2.83
CA TRP A 183 -2.02 16.34 -1.64
C TRP A 183 -1.64 17.54 -0.76
N SER A 184 -1.14 18.62 -1.37
CA SER A 184 -0.72 19.87 -0.70
C SER A 184 0.47 19.70 0.25
N GLY A 185 1.29 18.67 0.04
CA GLY A 185 2.57 18.48 0.72
C GLY A 185 3.76 19.02 -0.07
N THR A 186 4.97 18.56 0.25
CA THR A 186 6.19 18.91 -0.50
C THR A 186 7.12 17.71 -0.59
N TRP A 187 7.94 17.61 -1.65
CA TRP A 187 8.89 16.52 -1.81
C TRP A 187 9.91 16.47 -0.67
N GLU A 188 10.34 17.62 -0.14
CA GLU A 188 11.25 17.70 1.00
C GLU A 188 10.65 17.01 2.23
N LYS A 189 9.37 17.25 2.52
CA LYS A 189 8.67 16.62 3.64
C LYS A 189 8.44 15.12 3.42
N ALA A 190 8.07 14.72 2.19
CA ALA A 190 7.89 13.32 1.83
C ALA A 190 9.19 12.52 2.00
N HIS A 191 10.30 13.02 1.44
CA HIS A 191 11.62 12.40 1.57
C HIS A 191 12.13 12.38 3.01
N ALA A 192 11.97 13.48 3.74
CA ALA A 192 12.38 13.55 5.15
C ALA A 192 11.62 12.50 5.99
N PHE A 193 10.32 12.38 5.81
CA PHE A 193 9.50 11.40 6.53
C PHE A 193 9.84 9.95 6.13
N ALA A 194 10.04 9.69 4.84
CA ALA A 194 10.46 8.37 4.36
C ALA A 194 11.82 7.94 4.94
N HIS A 195 12.77 8.87 5.01
CA HIS A 195 14.07 8.63 5.62
C HIS A 195 13.98 8.42 7.14
N GLU A 196 13.17 9.24 7.85
CA GLU A 196 12.88 9.06 9.28
C GLU A 196 12.32 7.65 9.56
N CYS A 197 11.34 7.20 8.77
CA CYS A 197 10.74 5.88 8.91
C CYS A 197 11.74 4.75 8.63
N ALA A 198 12.57 4.90 7.60
CA ALA A 198 13.60 3.94 7.28
C ALA A 198 14.61 3.83 8.43
N GLU A 199 15.16 4.94 8.92
CA GLU A 199 16.18 4.95 9.97
C GLU A 199 15.67 4.45 11.32
N ALA A 200 14.41 4.75 11.67
CA ALA A 200 13.83 4.34 12.95
C ALA A 200 13.49 2.84 13.00
N ALA A 201 13.19 2.21 11.87
CA ALA A 201 12.79 0.80 11.84
C ALA A 201 13.98 -0.15 12.11
N PRO A 202 13.78 -1.36 12.65
CA PRO A 202 14.88 -2.33 12.79
C PRO A 202 15.57 -2.67 11.46
N PRO A 203 16.87 -3.05 11.45
CA PRO A 203 17.52 -3.59 10.26
C PRO A 203 16.76 -4.80 9.70
N GLY A 204 16.61 -4.87 8.37
CA GLY A 204 15.82 -5.90 7.69
C GLY A 204 14.30 -5.67 7.72
N ALA A 205 13.82 -4.59 8.34
CA ALA A 205 12.41 -4.21 8.24
C ALA A 205 12.06 -3.67 6.85
N ALA A 206 10.82 -3.89 6.42
CA ALA A 206 10.34 -3.48 5.11
C ALA A 206 10.27 -1.96 4.90
N ASN A 207 10.30 -1.16 5.98
CA ASN A 207 9.98 0.27 5.99
C ASN A 207 10.89 1.13 5.09
N ALA A 208 12.11 0.68 4.77
CA ALA A 208 12.96 1.39 3.83
C ALA A 208 12.37 1.47 2.41
N VAL A 209 11.35 0.67 2.09
CA VAL A 209 10.58 0.81 0.83
C VAL A 209 10.00 2.22 0.68
N LEU A 210 9.67 2.91 1.76
CA LEU A 210 9.10 4.26 1.71
C LEU A 210 10.05 5.28 1.07
N VAL A 211 11.36 5.07 1.20
CA VAL A 211 12.37 5.90 0.51
C VAL A 211 12.24 5.70 -1.00
N VAL A 212 12.06 4.45 -1.43
CA VAL A 212 11.88 4.10 -2.84
C VAL A 212 10.57 4.66 -3.37
N GLU A 213 9.47 4.53 -2.61
CA GLU A 213 8.18 5.11 -2.99
C GLU A 213 8.23 6.62 -3.11
N ALA A 214 8.88 7.33 -2.19
CA ALA A 214 9.02 8.79 -2.28
C ALA A 214 9.75 9.22 -3.56
N TYR A 215 10.81 8.51 -3.93
CA TYR A 215 11.53 8.77 -5.19
C TYR A 215 10.73 8.39 -6.43
N LEU A 216 10.00 7.27 -6.40
CA LEU A 216 9.14 6.86 -7.51
C LEU A 216 7.98 7.82 -7.70
N GLU A 217 7.30 8.23 -6.62
CA GLU A 217 6.25 9.24 -6.65
C GLU A 217 6.77 10.55 -7.24
N GLN A 218 7.96 11.00 -6.85
CA GLN A 218 8.57 12.20 -7.45
C GLN A 218 8.92 12.00 -8.92
N ALA A 219 9.52 10.86 -9.26
CA ALA A 219 9.95 10.57 -10.63
C ALA A 219 8.76 10.46 -11.58
N LEU A 220 7.66 9.84 -11.13
CA LEU A 220 6.48 9.55 -11.93
C LEU A 220 5.45 10.69 -11.90
N ASP A 221 5.69 11.72 -11.09
CA ASP A 221 5.03 13.03 -11.24
C ASP A 221 5.48 13.74 -12.54
N HIS A 222 6.60 13.32 -13.13
CA HIS A 222 6.97 13.74 -14.48
C HIS A 222 6.10 13.02 -15.52
N ASP A 223 5.43 13.77 -16.40
CA ASP A 223 4.56 13.22 -17.46
C ASP A 223 5.30 12.34 -18.52
N ARG A 224 6.62 12.09 -18.36
CA ARG A 224 7.43 11.26 -19.27
C ARG A 224 8.33 10.27 -18.53
N VAL A 225 8.18 8.99 -18.84
CA VAL A 225 9.00 7.88 -18.30
C VAL A 225 10.51 8.08 -18.50
N SER A 226 10.94 8.73 -19.59
CA SER A 226 12.36 9.02 -19.82
C SER A 226 12.93 9.99 -18.79
N ALA A 227 12.17 11.00 -18.38
CA ALA A 227 12.57 11.95 -17.33
C ALA A 227 12.59 11.27 -15.95
N ALA A 228 11.60 10.41 -15.66
CA ALA A 228 11.59 9.58 -14.47
C ALA A 228 12.87 8.71 -14.37
N SER A 229 13.23 8.04 -15.47
CA SER A 229 14.45 7.22 -15.55
C SER A 229 15.74 8.04 -15.47
N GLU A 230 15.77 9.26 -15.99
CA GLU A 230 16.93 10.15 -15.84
C GLU A 230 17.13 10.57 -14.38
N PHE A 231 16.05 11.02 -13.72
CA PHE A 231 16.08 11.41 -12.31
C PHE A 231 16.50 10.27 -11.38
N LEU A 232 15.94 9.06 -11.56
CA LEU A 232 16.28 7.90 -10.73
C LEU A 232 17.71 7.39 -10.94
N ARG A 233 18.31 7.69 -12.10
CA ARG A 233 19.71 7.33 -12.42
C ARG A 233 20.71 8.39 -11.96
N ASP A 234 20.26 9.51 -11.42
CA ASP A 234 21.16 10.44 -10.73
C ASP A 234 21.95 9.66 -9.65
N PRO A 235 23.29 9.78 -9.59
CA PRO A 235 24.10 8.99 -8.67
C PRO A 235 23.69 9.10 -7.20
N ALA A 236 23.20 10.26 -6.76
CA ALA A 236 22.79 10.47 -5.38
C ALA A 236 21.40 9.88 -5.09
N VAL A 237 20.51 9.79 -6.08
CA VAL A 237 19.21 9.11 -5.96
C VAL A 237 19.41 7.59 -5.99
N ALA A 238 20.17 7.09 -6.97
CA ALA A 238 20.46 5.67 -7.12
C ALA A 238 21.14 5.10 -5.86
N ALA A 239 22.10 5.83 -5.28
CA ALA A 239 22.76 5.43 -4.03
C ALA A 239 21.77 5.29 -2.86
N ARG A 240 20.79 6.19 -2.74
CA ARG A 240 19.77 6.12 -1.68
C ARG A 240 18.82 4.94 -1.86
N ILE A 241 18.41 4.63 -3.09
CA ILE A 241 17.55 3.47 -3.37
C ILE A 241 18.30 2.16 -3.08
N ARG A 242 19.59 2.05 -3.45
CA ARG A 242 20.40 0.87 -3.10
C ARG A 242 20.59 0.73 -1.59
N ALA A 243 20.89 1.82 -0.88
CA ALA A 243 20.98 1.79 0.59
C ALA A 243 19.65 1.37 1.25
N ALA A 244 18.51 1.80 0.70
CA ALA A 244 17.20 1.34 1.16
C ALA A 244 17.00 -0.17 0.93
N ALA A 245 17.49 -0.73 -0.19
CA ALA A 245 17.44 -2.16 -0.45
C ALA A 245 18.35 -2.95 0.52
N GLU A 246 19.58 -2.48 0.76
CA GLU A 246 20.53 -3.06 1.73
C GLU A 246 19.97 -3.11 3.15
N ARG A 247 19.20 -2.10 3.55
CA ARG A 247 18.53 -2.03 4.86
C ARG A 247 17.26 -2.91 4.95
N SER A 248 16.69 -3.29 3.81
CA SER A 248 15.41 -3.99 3.69
C SER A 248 15.57 -5.30 2.93
N VAL A 249 15.06 -5.43 1.71
CA VAL A 249 14.95 -6.68 0.94
C VAL A 249 16.26 -7.44 0.69
N TRP A 250 17.42 -6.79 0.87
CA TRP A 250 18.74 -7.42 0.76
C TRP A 250 19.41 -7.69 2.12
N HIS A 251 18.82 -7.24 3.21
CA HIS A 251 19.33 -7.50 4.55
C HIS A 251 19.14 -8.98 4.93
N PRO A 252 20.11 -9.63 5.60
CA PRO A 252 20.00 -11.03 6.02
C PRO A 252 18.79 -11.34 6.92
N ASP A 253 18.36 -10.35 7.71
CA ASP A 253 17.23 -10.48 8.64
C ASP A 253 15.87 -10.15 8.00
N TYR A 254 15.83 -9.78 6.72
CA TYR A 254 14.56 -9.53 6.03
C TYR A 254 13.70 -10.81 6.02
N ARG A 255 12.43 -10.66 6.36
CA ARG A 255 11.44 -11.74 6.30
C ARG A 255 10.24 -11.26 5.51
N ASP A 256 9.83 -12.07 4.54
CA ASP A 256 8.57 -11.86 3.84
C ASP A 256 7.41 -12.09 4.81
N GLY A 257 6.54 -11.10 4.90
CA GLY A 257 5.31 -11.12 5.69
C GLY A 257 4.24 -10.29 4.99
N TRP A 258 3.25 -9.82 5.75
CA TRP A 258 2.25 -8.89 5.22
C TRP A 258 2.93 -7.69 4.52
N GLY A 259 2.52 -7.41 3.28
CA GLY A 259 3.06 -6.34 2.45
C GLY A 259 4.34 -6.69 1.65
N GLY A 260 4.92 -7.88 1.82
CA GLY A 260 6.16 -8.28 1.12
C GLY A 260 6.06 -8.21 -0.41
N VAL A 261 4.92 -8.62 -0.99
CA VAL A 261 4.66 -8.54 -2.44
C VAL A 261 4.73 -7.11 -2.95
N TRP A 262 4.08 -6.17 -2.26
CA TRP A 262 4.14 -4.74 -2.60
C TRP A 262 5.56 -4.20 -2.46
N VAL A 263 6.23 -4.51 -1.35
CA VAL A 263 7.61 -4.06 -1.09
C VAL A 263 8.56 -4.46 -2.22
N ARG A 264 8.57 -5.75 -2.59
CA ARG A 264 9.44 -6.26 -3.64
C ARG A 264 9.06 -5.73 -5.02
N SER A 265 7.76 -5.58 -5.30
CA SER A 265 7.29 -5.03 -6.58
C SER A 265 7.74 -3.57 -6.76
N THR A 266 7.69 -2.77 -5.69
CA THR A 266 8.18 -1.39 -5.66
C THR A 266 9.70 -1.32 -5.90
N PHE A 267 10.50 -2.16 -5.23
CA PHE A 267 11.95 -2.24 -5.50
C PHE A 267 12.24 -2.69 -6.94
N ALA A 268 11.52 -3.70 -7.45
CA ALA A 268 11.68 -4.19 -8.81
C ALA A 268 11.42 -3.08 -9.85
N LEU A 269 10.35 -2.29 -9.66
CA LEU A 269 10.04 -1.15 -10.52
C LEU A 269 11.16 -0.11 -10.49
N ALA A 270 11.63 0.28 -9.30
CA ALA A 270 12.70 1.26 -9.16
C ALA A 270 13.97 0.81 -9.88
N PHE A 271 14.42 -0.43 -9.68
CA PHE A 271 15.59 -0.97 -10.38
C PHE A 271 15.39 -1.04 -11.90
N CYS A 272 14.19 -1.36 -12.38
CA CYS A 272 13.89 -1.28 -13.81
C CYS A 272 14.03 0.13 -14.38
N LEU A 273 13.55 1.16 -13.67
CA LEU A 273 13.66 2.55 -14.11
C LEU A 273 15.08 3.10 -13.97
N MET A 274 15.87 2.58 -13.02
CA MET A 274 17.31 2.82 -12.89
C MET A 274 18.15 2.06 -13.93
N GLN A 275 17.55 1.14 -14.67
CA GLN A 275 18.20 0.21 -15.60
C GLN A 275 19.21 -0.74 -14.91
N GLU A 276 18.99 -1.03 -13.64
CA GLU A 276 19.74 -2.02 -12.87
C GLU A 276 19.08 -3.39 -13.00
N TRP A 277 19.33 -4.03 -14.15
CA TRP A 277 18.59 -5.23 -14.55
C TRP A 277 18.82 -6.44 -13.65
N HIS A 278 20.03 -6.63 -13.12
CA HIS A 278 20.33 -7.73 -12.21
C HIS A 278 19.62 -7.58 -10.85
N PRO A 279 19.69 -6.42 -10.16
CA PRO A 279 18.82 -6.09 -9.03
C PRO A 279 17.32 -6.28 -9.32
N ALA A 280 16.81 -5.77 -10.44
CA ALA A 280 15.41 -5.93 -10.81
C ALA A 280 15.01 -7.42 -10.98
N ALA A 281 15.84 -8.19 -11.69
CA ALA A 281 15.62 -9.62 -11.89
C ALA A 281 15.63 -10.41 -10.57
N ARG A 282 16.47 -10.03 -9.62
CA ARG A 282 16.49 -10.62 -8.26
C ARG A 282 15.15 -10.43 -7.55
N GLU A 283 14.58 -9.22 -7.57
CA GLU A 283 13.30 -8.96 -6.92
C GLU A 283 12.13 -9.67 -7.61
N PHE A 284 12.10 -9.68 -8.95
CA PHE A 284 11.09 -10.46 -9.69
C PHE A 284 11.21 -11.97 -9.46
N ALA A 285 12.42 -12.49 -9.25
CA ALA A 285 12.63 -13.90 -8.93
C ALA A 285 12.12 -14.22 -7.52
N ALA A 286 12.36 -13.33 -6.55
CA ALA A 286 11.85 -13.47 -5.18
C ALA A 286 10.31 -13.41 -5.12
N LEU A 287 9.68 -12.61 -5.98
CA LEU A 287 8.22 -12.55 -6.13
C LEU A 287 7.60 -13.83 -6.70
N GLY A 288 8.33 -14.60 -7.51
CA GLY A 288 7.83 -15.85 -8.07
C GLY A 288 6.58 -15.67 -8.94
N GLY A 289 5.45 -16.23 -8.49
CA GLY A 289 4.16 -16.20 -9.20
C GLY A 289 3.20 -15.09 -8.77
N VAL A 290 3.58 -14.23 -7.82
CA VAL A 290 2.74 -13.13 -7.32
C VAL A 290 3.31 -11.78 -7.71
N GLY A 291 2.48 -10.74 -7.75
CA GLY A 291 2.92 -9.37 -8.03
C GLY A 291 1.97 -8.32 -7.47
N ASP A 292 2.48 -7.12 -7.29
CA ASP A 292 1.68 -5.93 -6.99
C ASP A 292 1.81 -4.94 -8.16
N GLU A 293 0.68 -4.46 -8.66
CA GLU A 293 0.62 -3.59 -9.84
C GLU A 293 0.51 -2.10 -9.51
N SER A 294 0.40 -1.73 -8.23
CA SER A 294 -0.01 -0.39 -7.80
C SER A 294 0.90 0.72 -8.36
N MET A 295 2.21 0.57 -8.20
CA MET A 295 3.19 1.54 -8.70
C MET A 295 3.41 1.42 -10.22
N PHE A 296 3.14 0.25 -10.81
CA PHE A 296 3.23 0.05 -12.26
C PHE A 296 2.12 0.77 -13.01
N GLY A 297 0.97 1.01 -12.35
CA GLY A 297 -0.14 1.78 -12.92
C GLY A 297 0.21 3.22 -13.31
N TYR A 298 1.30 3.79 -12.80
CA TYR A 298 1.81 5.09 -13.27
C TYR A 298 2.37 5.04 -14.70
N LEU A 299 2.76 3.86 -15.18
CA LEU A 299 3.34 3.65 -16.51
C LEU A 299 2.29 3.30 -17.58
N GLY A 300 1.05 2.99 -17.16
CA GLY A 300 -0.01 2.51 -18.03
C GLY A 300 -0.89 1.47 -17.34
N ASP A 301 -1.22 0.40 -18.06
CA ASP A 301 -1.89 -0.77 -17.46
C ASP A 301 -0.90 -1.51 -16.54
N GLY A 302 -1.18 -1.55 -15.23
CA GLY A 302 -0.25 -2.01 -14.20
C GLY A 302 0.23 -3.45 -14.41
N ALA A 303 -0.69 -4.39 -14.61
CA ALA A 303 -0.39 -5.79 -14.92
C ALA A 303 0.47 -5.93 -16.18
N THR A 304 0.11 -5.24 -17.27
CA THR A 304 0.88 -5.28 -18.53
C THR A 304 2.30 -4.75 -18.33
N GLU A 305 2.44 -3.62 -17.64
CA GLU A 305 3.74 -2.98 -17.39
C GLU A 305 4.62 -3.81 -16.44
N PHE A 306 4.03 -4.44 -15.43
CA PHE A 306 4.72 -5.40 -14.57
C PHE A 306 5.31 -6.55 -15.38
N LEU A 307 4.50 -7.21 -16.21
CA LEU A 307 4.92 -8.35 -17.02
C LEU A 307 5.99 -7.95 -18.05
N ARG A 308 5.82 -6.79 -18.69
CA ARG A 308 6.77 -6.23 -19.65
C ARG A 308 8.13 -5.97 -19.02
N LEU A 309 8.15 -5.31 -17.86
CA LEU A 309 9.38 -4.99 -17.14
C LEU A 309 10.05 -6.23 -16.54
N ARG A 310 9.28 -7.19 -16.04
CA ARG A 310 9.77 -8.49 -15.58
C ARG A 310 10.50 -9.25 -16.69
N ALA A 311 9.87 -9.38 -17.86
CA ALA A 311 10.48 -10.05 -19.01
C ALA A 311 11.77 -9.33 -19.45
N LYS A 312 11.76 -8.00 -19.47
CA LYS A 312 12.94 -7.19 -19.81
C LYS A 312 14.08 -7.37 -18.80
N ALA A 313 13.77 -7.39 -17.51
CA ALA A 313 14.76 -7.57 -16.46
C ALA A 313 15.49 -8.91 -16.60
N TYR A 314 14.76 -10.02 -16.79
CA TYR A 314 15.39 -11.32 -17.01
C TYR A 314 16.22 -11.39 -18.30
N ALA A 315 15.70 -10.85 -19.40
CA ALA A 315 16.43 -10.84 -20.67
C ALA A 315 17.75 -10.05 -20.58
N LYS A 316 17.75 -8.92 -19.86
CA LYS A 316 18.93 -8.06 -19.71
C LYS A 316 19.91 -8.53 -18.64
N ALA A 317 19.42 -9.11 -17.55
CA ALA A 317 20.28 -9.70 -16.51
C ALA A 317 21.09 -10.89 -17.05
N GLY A 318 20.51 -11.70 -17.95
CA GLY A 318 21.22 -12.81 -18.60
C GLY A 318 22.20 -12.40 -19.72
N GLN A 319 22.21 -11.12 -20.13
CA GLN A 319 23.12 -10.56 -21.14
C GLN A 319 24.32 -9.83 -20.53
N SER A 320 24.34 -9.65 -19.20
CA SER A 320 25.33 -8.84 -18.47
C SER A 320 26.44 -9.69 -17.87
#